data_AF-A0A1G2BNK5-F1
#
_entry.id   AF-A0A1G2BNK5-F1
#
_cell.length_a   1.000
_cell.length_b   1.000
_cell.length_c   1.000
_cell.angle_alpha   90.00
_cell.angle_beta   90.00
_cell.angle_gamma   90.00
#
_symmetry.space_group_name_H-M   'P 1'
#
loop_
_entity.id
_entity.type
_entity.pdbx_description
1 polymer ?
#
loop_
_entity_poly.entity_id
_entity_poly.type
_entity_poly.pdbx_seq_one_letter_code
_entity_poly.pdbx_strand_id
1 'polypeptide(L)'
;MKGQESGFDTDKYLYYQSKELQSFINSSSDRLYIEVGGKIINDKHSARVLPGYREDTKFELIKKFYKKSELIFVVSSQDIIKQRIRGDFQITYDLETIRLLKEFKNKGVIIKNVVLSLLDRRKEISPLIKAFENKLKSLKVSTYRFYSIDKYQYQKVNFNGYQINPFIKTQKKLVFIISPGGGSGKFGICLSQLYHELKSGNSPRYLKFETFPVHDLPVSHPLNIAYMAAAADFYDVVLKDKRHGRATSYQRDLDNYELLRQLARKFKERGRHLRTLTSATHMGINMISKGIINDEVVQREAAAEIARRLIRYKFEVQRGQEDGKILNRVREVLKML
;
A
#
# COMPACT_ATOMS: atom_id res chain seq x y z
N MET A 1 -11.56 -29.37 -17.37
CA MET A 1 -11.35 -28.63 -16.11
C MET A 1 -12.72 -28.38 -15.50
N LYS A 2 -13.06 -29.00 -14.36
CA LYS A 2 -14.26 -28.60 -13.61
C LYS A 2 -14.12 -27.10 -13.32
N GLY A 3 -15.15 -26.31 -13.62
CA GLY A 3 -15.13 -24.87 -13.37
C GLY A 3 -14.73 -24.63 -11.91
N GLN A 4 -13.68 -23.85 -11.70
CA GLN A 4 -13.18 -23.56 -10.36
C GLN A 4 -14.34 -22.90 -9.59
N GLU A 5 -14.79 -23.53 -8.49
CA GLU A 5 -15.86 -22.96 -7.66
C GLU A 5 -15.43 -21.55 -7.22
N SER A 6 -16.30 -20.57 -7.43
CA SER A 6 -16.01 -19.18 -7.05
C SER A 6 -16.18 -19.03 -5.53
N GLY A 7 -15.13 -18.58 -4.86
CA GLY A 7 -15.17 -18.19 -3.44
C GLY A 7 -15.51 -16.72 -3.23
N PHE A 8 -15.41 -15.92 -4.30
CA PHE A 8 -15.46 -14.47 -4.26
C PHE A 8 -16.28 -13.87 -5.41
N ASP A 9 -17.00 -12.80 -5.14
CA ASP A 9 -17.73 -11.97 -6.09
C ASP A 9 -17.10 -10.57 -6.15
N THR A 10 -16.38 -10.31 -7.25
CA THR A 10 -15.72 -9.03 -7.49
C THR A 10 -16.70 -7.87 -7.62
N ASP A 11 -17.85 -8.07 -8.26
CA ASP A 11 -18.79 -6.98 -8.52
C ASP A 11 -19.52 -6.60 -7.23
N LYS A 12 -19.89 -7.58 -6.40
CA LYS A 12 -20.39 -7.36 -5.04
C LYS A 12 -19.38 -6.61 -4.18
N TYR A 13 -18.12 -7.03 -4.18
CA TYR A 13 -17.05 -6.30 -3.47
C TYR A 13 -16.93 -4.86 -3.95
N LEU A 14 -16.83 -4.66 -5.27
CA LEU A 14 -16.68 -3.32 -5.87
C LEU A 14 -17.87 -2.42 -5.53
N TYR A 15 -19.09 -2.95 -5.46
CA TYR A 15 -20.27 -2.20 -5.02
C TYR A 15 -20.10 -1.68 -3.59
N TYR A 16 -19.84 -2.56 -2.61
CA TYR A 16 -19.68 -2.15 -1.21
C TYR A 16 -18.46 -1.25 -1.00
N GLN A 17 -17.32 -1.58 -1.62
CA GLN A 17 -16.10 -0.79 -1.50
C GLN A 17 -16.25 0.60 -2.11
N SER A 18 -16.94 0.72 -3.25
CA SER A 18 -17.20 2.02 -3.88
C SER A 18 -18.15 2.85 -3.02
N LYS A 19 -19.19 2.23 -2.44
CA LYS A 19 -20.15 2.89 -1.54
C LYS A 19 -19.45 3.43 -0.29
N GLU A 20 -18.58 2.64 0.32
CA GLU A 20 -17.82 3.03 1.51
C GLU A 20 -16.89 4.22 1.22
N LEU A 21 -16.10 4.12 0.15
CA LEU A 21 -15.19 5.20 -0.25
C LEU A 21 -15.98 6.47 -0.64
N GLN A 22 -17.11 6.35 -1.32
CA GLN A 22 -17.96 7.48 -1.68
C GLN A 22 -18.56 8.16 -0.45
N SER A 23 -19.02 7.38 0.53
CA SER A 23 -19.51 7.89 1.82
C SER A 23 -18.44 8.71 2.52
N PHE A 24 -17.22 8.15 2.62
CA PHE A 24 -16.09 8.85 3.24
C PHE A 24 -15.73 10.13 2.49
N ILE A 25 -15.72 10.13 1.16
CA ILE A 25 -15.46 11.34 0.36
C ILE A 25 -16.54 12.41 0.60
N ASN A 26 -17.80 12.02 0.72
CA ASN A 26 -18.91 12.96 0.90
C ASN A 26 -18.99 13.52 2.33
N SER A 27 -18.39 12.85 3.31
CA SER A 27 -18.49 13.24 4.73
C SER A 27 -17.67 14.50 5.09
N SER A 28 -16.88 15.05 4.15
CA SER A 28 -16.16 16.32 4.34
C SER A 28 -15.69 16.88 3.00
N SER A 29 -15.66 18.21 2.90
CA SER A 29 -15.08 18.92 1.77
C SER A 29 -13.55 19.10 1.87
N ASP A 30 -12.89 18.56 2.89
CA ASP A 30 -11.45 18.66 3.07
C ASP A 30 -10.69 17.69 2.15
N ARG A 31 -9.39 17.95 1.93
CA ARG A 31 -8.55 17.10 1.09
C ARG A 31 -8.32 15.74 1.76
N LEU A 32 -8.45 14.67 0.97
CA LEU A 32 -8.30 13.29 1.36
C LEU A 32 -7.11 12.64 0.63
N TYR A 33 -6.12 12.20 1.40
CA TYR A 33 -5.01 11.39 0.93
C TYR A 33 -5.27 9.91 1.20
N ILE A 34 -5.28 9.10 0.15
CA ILE A 34 -5.50 7.65 0.23
C ILE A 34 -4.20 6.93 -0.12
N GLU A 35 -3.59 6.30 0.87
CA GLU A 35 -2.49 5.37 0.65
C GLU A 35 -3.03 4.05 0.10
N VAL A 36 -2.69 3.69 -1.14
CA VAL A 36 -3.09 2.40 -1.71
C VAL A 36 -1.95 1.40 -1.63
N GLY A 37 -2.12 0.37 -0.82
CA GLY A 37 -1.13 -0.68 -0.64
C GLY A 37 -1.34 -1.92 -1.51
N GLY A 38 -0.28 -2.70 -1.63
CA GLY A 38 -0.20 -3.85 -2.52
C GLY A 38 -0.13 -3.48 -4.01
N LYS A 39 -0.32 -4.49 -4.86
CA LYS A 39 -0.34 -4.33 -6.32
C LYS A 39 -1.68 -3.73 -6.74
N ILE A 40 -1.64 -2.79 -7.70
CA ILE A 40 -2.84 -2.11 -8.21
C ILE A 40 -3.43 -2.82 -9.45
N ILE A 41 -2.53 -3.36 -10.26
CA ILE A 41 -2.80 -4.10 -11.50
C ILE A 41 -2.04 -5.43 -11.39
N ASN A 42 -2.58 -6.50 -11.97
CA ASN A 42 -2.01 -7.84 -11.94
C ASN A 42 -1.81 -8.38 -10.51
N ASP A 43 -2.79 -8.18 -9.62
CA ASP A 43 -2.75 -8.71 -8.26
C ASP A 43 -3.07 -10.22 -8.23
N LYS A 44 -2.13 -11.00 -8.79
CA LYS A 44 -2.20 -12.46 -8.88
C LYS A 44 -2.29 -13.15 -7.52
N HIS A 45 -1.78 -12.51 -6.46
CA HIS A 45 -1.89 -13.09 -5.12
C HIS A 45 -3.35 -13.08 -4.66
N SER A 46 -4.00 -11.91 -4.71
CA SER A 46 -5.42 -11.76 -4.39
C SER A 46 -6.29 -12.70 -5.24
N ALA A 47 -6.04 -12.79 -6.55
CA ALA A 47 -6.79 -13.68 -7.44
C ALA A 47 -6.66 -15.17 -7.09
N ARG A 48 -5.50 -15.61 -6.57
CA ARG A 48 -5.29 -17.01 -6.15
C ARG A 48 -5.93 -17.32 -4.80
N VAL A 49 -5.95 -16.38 -3.86
CA VAL A 49 -6.49 -16.63 -2.51
C VAL A 49 -7.98 -16.29 -2.39
N LEU A 50 -8.52 -15.53 -3.34
CA LEU A 50 -9.94 -15.19 -3.46
C LEU A 50 -10.44 -15.62 -4.84
N PRO A 51 -10.82 -16.90 -5.05
CA PRO A 51 -11.25 -17.39 -6.36
C PRO A 51 -12.47 -16.62 -6.86
N GLY A 52 -12.32 -15.89 -7.97
CA GLY A 52 -13.31 -14.93 -8.48
C GLY A 52 -12.91 -13.45 -8.34
N TYR A 53 -11.81 -13.14 -7.63
CA TYR A 53 -11.20 -11.81 -7.58
C TYR A 53 -10.49 -11.47 -8.89
N ARG A 54 -10.90 -10.39 -9.57
CA ARG A 54 -10.21 -9.90 -10.78
C ARG A 54 -8.87 -9.26 -10.42
N GLU A 55 -7.79 -9.62 -11.12
CA GLU A 55 -6.43 -9.12 -10.82
C GLU A 55 -6.31 -7.58 -10.81
N ASP A 56 -7.18 -6.88 -11.54
CA ASP A 56 -7.18 -5.42 -11.68
C ASP A 56 -8.25 -4.71 -10.85
N THR A 57 -8.88 -5.41 -9.88
CA THR A 57 -10.00 -4.87 -9.08
C THR A 57 -9.67 -3.53 -8.41
N LYS A 58 -8.45 -3.35 -7.87
CA LYS A 58 -8.04 -2.06 -7.29
C LYS A 58 -7.93 -0.95 -8.32
N PHE A 59 -7.41 -1.26 -9.50
CA PHE A 59 -7.36 -0.32 -10.61
C PHE A 59 -8.77 0.10 -11.04
N GLU A 60 -9.71 -0.85 -11.15
CA GLU A 60 -11.10 -0.54 -11.46
C GLU A 60 -11.71 0.42 -10.44
N LEU A 61 -11.45 0.18 -9.14
CA LEU A 61 -11.87 1.09 -8.08
C LEU A 61 -11.26 2.48 -8.28
N ILE A 62 -9.93 2.61 -8.41
CA ILE A 62 -9.26 3.91 -8.59
C ILE A 62 -9.81 4.63 -9.84
N LYS A 63 -10.02 3.90 -10.94
CA LYS A 63 -10.53 4.45 -12.20
C LYS A 63 -11.93 5.04 -12.05
N LYS A 64 -12.82 4.44 -11.24
CA LYS A 64 -14.15 5.01 -10.93
C LYS A 64 -14.06 6.41 -10.31
N PHE A 65 -13.02 6.68 -9.52
CA PHE A 65 -12.83 7.97 -8.83
C PHE A 65 -11.85 8.91 -9.57
N TYR A 66 -11.24 8.46 -10.68
CA TYR A 66 -10.17 9.17 -11.37
C TYR A 66 -10.53 10.60 -11.81
N LYS A 67 -11.75 10.80 -12.35
CA LYS A 67 -12.18 12.14 -12.82
C LYS A 67 -12.14 13.18 -11.70
N LYS A 68 -12.38 12.78 -10.45
CA LYS A 68 -12.35 13.64 -9.25
C LYS A 68 -11.08 13.49 -8.41
N SER A 69 -10.10 12.70 -8.85
CA SER A 69 -8.86 12.48 -8.11
C SER A 69 -7.59 12.84 -8.88
N GLU A 70 -6.52 13.04 -8.12
CA GLU A 70 -5.15 13.08 -8.60
C GLU A 70 -4.38 11.86 -8.10
N LEU A 71 -3.36 11.45 -8.85
CA LEU A 71 -2.52 10.29 -8.52
C LEU A 71 -1.09 10.77 -8.32
N ILE A 72 -0.51 10.39 -7.18
CA ILE A 72 0.91 10.54 -6.87
C ILE A 72 1.51 9.13 -6.90
N PHE A 73 2.46 8.90 -7.81
CA PHE A 73 3.07 7.59 -8.00
C PHE A 73 4.47 7.55 -7.36
N VAL A 74 4.62 6.77 -6.30
CA VAL A 74 5.83 6.74 -5.47
C VAL A 74 6.74 5.58 -5.87
N VAL A 75 8.02 5.89 -6.09
CA VAL A 75 9.06 4.94 -6.46
C VAL A 75 10.22 5.09 -5.48
N SER A 76 10.69 3.98 -4.92
CA SER A 76 11.86 3.98 -4.03
C SER A 76 13.13 4.23 -4.84
N SER A 77 13.84 5.32 -4.51
CA SER A 77 15.15 5.58 -5.13
C SER A 77 16.17 4.50 -4.76
N GLN A 78 16.04 3.89 -3.58
CA GLN A 78 16.90 2.78 -3.16
C GLN A 78 16.67 1.53 -4.02
N ASP A 79 15.41 1.24 -4.39
CA ASP A 79 15.10 0.10 -5.27
C ASP A 79 15.63 0.33 -6.69
N ILE A 80 15.62 1.58 -7.18
CA ILE A 80 16.25 1.93 -8.46
C ILE A 80 17.78 1.75 -8.40
N ILE A 81 18.44 2.28 -7.37
CA ILE A 81 19.89 2.20 -7.22
C ILE A 81 20.36 0.74 -7.08
N LYS A 82 19.61 -0.08 -6.32
CA LYS A 82 19.90 -1.50 -6.15
C LYS A 82 19.47 -2.35 -7.35
N GLN A 83 18.84 -1.76 -8.36
CA GLN A 83 18.26 -2.46 -9.51
C GLN A 83 17.37 -3.64 -9.08
N ARG A 84 16.55 -3.41 -8.04
CA ARG A 84 15.69 -4.45 -7.48
C ARG A 84 14.81 -5.04 -8.57
N ILE A 85 14.78 -6.37 -8.68
CA ILE A 85 13.96 -7.11 -9.64
C ILE A 85 12.60 -7.42 -9.01
N ARG A 86 11.52 -7.24 -9.78
CA ARG A 86 10.17 -7.65 -9.38
C ARG A 86 9.88 -9.07 -9.89
N GLY A 87 9.57 -9.98 -8.98
CA GLY A 87 9.41 -11.40 -9.28
C GLY A 87 8.34 -11.77 -10.32
N ASP A 88 7.30 -10.94 -10.52
CA ASP A 88 6.21 -11.28 -11.47
C ASP A 88 6.66 -11.21 -12.94
N PHE A 89 7.48 -10.21 -13.28
CA PHE A 89 7.88 -9.89 -14.66
C PHE A 89 9.40 -9.99 -14.87
N GLN A 90 10.16 -10.24 -13.81
CA GLN A 90 11.62 -10.29 -13.81
C GLN A 90 12.29 -9.03 -14.40
N ILE A 91 11.65 -7.87 -14.25
CA ILE A 91 12.20 -6.57 -14.63
C ILE A 91 12.52 -5.72 -13.40
N THR A 92 13.41 -4.75 -13.59
CA THR A 92 13.80 -3.79 -12.56
C THR A 92 12.65 -2.82 -12.22
N TYR A 93 12.69 -2.22 -11.03
CA TYR A 93 11.63 -1.32 -10.55
C TYR A 93 11.42 -0.06 -11.41
N ASP A 94 12.46 0.45 -12.09
CA ASP A 94 12.34 1.57 -13.03
C ASP A 94 11.54 1.16 -14.29
N LEU A 95 11.85 -0.03 -14.83
CA LEU A 95 11.13 -0.59 -15.98
C LEU A 95 9.69 -0.93 -15.62
N GLU A 96 9.45 -1.50 -14.44
CA GLU A 96 8.11 -1.76 -13.93
C GLU A 96 7.31 -0.48 -13.74
N THR A 97 7.93 0.58 -13.25
CA THR A 97 7.27 1.90 -13.15
C THR A 97 6.81 2.38 -14.52
N ILE A 98 7.67 2.30 -15.53
CA ILE A 98 7.34 2.73 -16.89
C ILE A 98 6.24 1.86 -17.50
N ARG A 99 6.30 0.54 -17.27
CA ARG A 99 5.25 -0.41 -17.68
C ARG A 99 3.90 -0.01 -17.09
N LEU A 100 3.85 0.24 -15.77
CA LEU A 100 2.63 0.66 -15.09
C LEU A 100 2.13 2.02 -15.58
N LEU A 101 3.00 3.02 -15.75
CA LEU A 101 2.60 4.32 -16.29
C LEU A 101 1.94 4.19 -17.68
N LYS A 102 2.51 3.35 -18.55
CA LYS A 102 1.93 3.05 -19.87
C LYS A 102 0.61 2.29 -19.75
N GLU A 103 0.53 1.29 -18.88
CA GLU A 103 -0.66 0.47 -18.70
C GLU A 103 -1.84 1.27 -18.13
N PHE A 104 -1.59 2.11 -17.12
CA PHE A 104 -2.57 3.06 -16.60
C PHE A 104 -3.08 3.96 -17.72
N LYS A 105 -2.17 4.53 -18.53
CA LYS A 105 -2.54 5.40 -19.65
C LYS A 105 -3.40 4.67 -20.68
N ASN A 106 -3.02 3.44 -21.06
CA ASN A 106 -3.79 2.61 -22.00
C ASN A 106 -5.19 2.27 -21.46
N LYS A 107 -5.32 2.14 -20.13
CA LYS A 107 -6.60 1.92 -19.46
C LYS A 107 -7.34 3.23 -19.11
N GLY A 108 -6.89 4.39 -19.63
CA GLY A 108 -7.58 5.68 -19.52
C GLY A 108 -7.30 6.47 -18.24
N VAL A 109 -6.23 6.15 -17.50
CA VAL A 109 -5.80 6.86 -16.29
C VAL A 109 -4.41 7.45 -16.51
N ILE A 110 -4.30 8.77 -16.52
CA ILE A 110 -3.01 9.45 -16.73
C ILE A 110 -2.43 9.85 -15.38
N ILE A 111 -1.22 9.36 -15.10
CA ILE A 111 -0.39 9.73 -13.95
C ILE A 111 0.63 10.77 -14.42
N LYS A 112 0.62 11.95 -13.82
CA LYS A 112 1.52 13.06 -14.18
C LYS A 112 2.65 13.28 -13.18
N ASN A 113 2.50 12.79 -11.95
CA ASN A 113 3.41 13.07 -10.84
C ASN A 113 4.04 11.77 -10.33
N VAL A 114 5.36 11.66 -10.46
CA VAL A 114 6.16 10.59 -9.87
C VAL A 114 7.03 11.15 -8.76
N VAL A 115 7.07 10.46 -7.62
CA VAL A 115 7.89 10.81 -6.46
C VAL A 115 9.00 9.79 -6.32
N LEU A 116 10.25 10.26 -6.32
CA LEU A 116 11.43 9.46 -6.01
C LEU A 116 11.71 9.58 -4.51
N SER A 117 11.31 8.56 -3.76
CA SER A 117 11.38 8.55 -2.30
C SER A 117 12.72 8.00 -1.79
N LEU A 118 12.97 8.18 -0.49
CA LEU A 118 14.10 7.58 0.25
C LEU A 118 15.49 7.99 -0.26
N LEU A 119 15.61 9.21 -0.82
CA LEU A 119 16.92 9.79 -1.16
C LEU A 119 17.69 10.14 0.12
N ASP A 120 19.00 9.90 0.13
CA ASP A 120 19.86 10.34 1.22
C ASP A 120 20.38 11.75 0.90
N ARG A 121 20.01 12.74 1.71
CA ARG A 121 20.42 14.14 1.50
C ARG A 121 21.93 14.35 1.67
N ARG A 122 22.62 13.43 2.33
CA ARG A 122 24.07 13.49 2.56
C ARG A 122 24.87 12.91 1.40
N LYS A 123 24.20 12.32 0.40
CA LYS A 123 24.83 11.69 -0.76
C LYS A 123 24.48 12.43 -2.02
N GLU A 124 25.39 12.41 -2.98
CA GLU A 124 25.09 12.87 -4.32
C GLU A 124 24.00 12.02 -4.98
N ILE A 125 23.24 12.65 -5.88
CA ILE A 125 22.21 11.94 -6.64
C ILE A 125 22.88 10.99 -7.63
N SER A 126 22.64 9.69 -7.45
CA SER A 126 23.14 8.63 -8.31
C SER A 126 22.84 8.86 -9.80
N PRO A 127 23.77 8.54 -10.72
CA PRO A 127 23.53 8.58 -12.16
C PRO A 127 22.29 7.77 -12.59
N LEU A 128 21.99 6.64 -11.93
CA LEU A 128 20.81 5.83 -12.21
C LEU A 128 19.50 6.60 -11.93
N ILE A 129 19.48 7.40 -10.87
CA ILE A 129 18.34 8.26 -10.54
C ILE A 129 18.17 9.35 -11.61
N LYS A 130 19.25 10.03 -12.00
CA LYS A 130 19.22 11.05 -13.05
C LYS A 130 18.74 10.47 -14.40
N ALA A 131 19.22 9.29 -14.77
CA ALA A 131 18.80 8.59 -15.98
C ALA A 131 17.30 8.24 -15.94
N PHE A 132 16.81 7.76 -14.80
CA PHE A 132 15.39 7.46 -14.61
C PHE A 132 14.52 8.72 -14.69
N GLU A 133 14.92 9.82 -14.08
CA GLU A 133 14.23 11.11 -14.19
C GLU A 133 14.14 11.59 -15.64
N ASN A 134 15.21 11.48 -16.42
CA ASN A 134 15.22 11.83 -17.84
C ASN A 134 14.23 10.96 -18.65
N LYS A 135 14.15 9.66 -18.31
CA LYS A 135 13.20 8.73 -18.94
C LYS A 135 11.75 9.04 -18.56
N LEU A 136 11.49 9.51 -17.34
CA LEU A 136 10.15 9.98 -16.94
C LEU A 136 9.80 11.31 -17.62
N LYS A 137 10.77 12.22 -17.73
CA LYS A 137 10.60 13.51 -18.42
C LYS A 137 10.22 13.31 -19.89
N SER A 138 10.83 12.35 -20.60
CA SER A 138 10.46 12.04 -21.99
C SER A 138 9.03 11.47 -22.13
N LEU A 139 8.48 10.88 -21.06
CA LEU A 139 7.09 10.45 -20.96
C LEU A 139 6.13 11.58 -20.53
N LYS A 140 6.61 12.83 -20.42
CA LYS A 140 5.87 14.00 -19.92
C LYS A 140 5.35 13.81 -18.49
N VAL A 141 6.14 13.11 -17.67
CA VAL A 141 5.87 12.89 -16.24
C VAL A 141 6.79 13.78 -15.42
N SER A 142 6.21 14.57 -14.52
CA SER A 142 6.94 15.40 -13.56
C SER A 142 7.47 14.54 -12.42
N THR A 143 8.71 14.81 -12.00
CA THR A 143 9.37 14.10 -10.89
C THR A 143 9.56 15.01 -9.68
N TYR A 144 9.40 14.44 -8.49
CA TYR A 144 9.68 15.09 -7.22
C TYR A 144 10.67 14.24 -6.43
N ARG A 145 11.74 14.87 -5.92
CA ARG A 145 12.72 14.22 -5.05
C ARG A 145 12.31 14.33 -3.60
N PHE A 146 12.18 13.20 -2.91
CA PHE A 146 11.84 13.12 -1.50
C PHE A 146 12.98 12.44 -0.75
N TYR A 147 13.52 13.16 0.22
CA TYR A 147 14.60 12.73 1.09
C TYR A 147 14.07 11.97 2.29
N SER A 148 14.84 10.96 2.70
CA SER A 148 14.66 10.26 3.96
C SER A 148 14.74 11.27 5.11
N ILE A 149 13.81 11.14 6.04
CA ILE A 149 13.83 11.87 7.31
C ILE A 149 14.49 10.93 8.33
N ASP A 150 15.44 11.45 9.11
CA ASP A 150 16.23 10.65 10.05
C ASP A 150 15.34 9.83 11.00
N LYS A 151 15.88 8.66 11.38
CA LYS A 151 15.13 7.51 11.92
C LYS A 151 14.04 7.91 12.92
N TYR A 152 12.83 7.46 12.61
CA TYR A 152 11.66 7.44 13.46
C TYR A 152 11.98 6.71 14.78
N GLN A 153 12.36 7.45 15.82
CA GLN A 153 12.17 6.97 17.17
C GLN A 153 10.72 7.28 17.51
N TYR A 154 9.86 6.26 17.49
CA TYR A 154 8.40 6.37 17.66
C TYR A 154 7.96 7.20 18.87
N GLN A 155 8.83 7.38 19.86
CA GLN A 155 8.56 8.11 21.09
C GLN A 155 8.58 9.64 20.93
N LYS A 156 9.35 10.22 19.99
CA LYS A 156 9.38 11.67 19.73
C LYS A 156 9.70 11.97 18.26
N VAL A 157 8.66 12.12 17.44
CA VAL A 157 8.85 12.48 16.02
C VAL A 157 9.02 13.99 15.85
N ASN A 158 10.19 14.41 15.36
CA ASN A 158 10.40 15.77 14.91
C ASN A 158 9.75 15.99 13.54
N PHE A 159 8.46 16.36 13.56
CA PHE A 159 7.73 16.64 12.32
C PHE A 159 8.28 17.84 11.51
N ASN A 160 9.14 18.69 12.09
CA ASN A 160 9.74 19.78 11.30
C ASN A 160 10.70 19.26 10.23
N GLY A 161 11.20 18.02 10.36
CA GLY A 161 11.99 17.36 9.32
C GLY A 161 11.23 17.19 8.00
N TYR A 162 9.89 17.17 8.00
CA TYR A 162 9.09 17.08 6.77
C TYR A 162 9.17 18.32 5.87
N GLN A 163 9.69 19.45 6.39
CA GLN A 163 9.89 20.67 5.61
C GLN A 163 10.97 20.55 4.53
N ILE A 164 11.89 19.58 4.66
CA ILE A 164 12.94 19.35 3.65
C ILE A 164 12.36 18.84 2.33
N ASN A 165 11.18 18.21 2.39
CA ASN A 165 10.51 17.62 1.24
C ASN A 165 9.49 18.59 0.67
N PRO A 166 9.39 18.70 -0.66
CA PRO A 166 8.49 19.66 -1.28
C PRO A 166 7.02 19.30 -1.03
N PHE A 167 6.17 20.33 -0.92
CA PHE A 167 4.73 20.14 -0.93
C PHE A 167 4.24 19.97 -2.37
N ILE A 168 3.78 18.76 -2.71
CA ILE A 168 3.14 18.48 -3.99
C ILE A 168 1.74 19.11 -3.99
N LYS A 169 1.61 20.28 -4.62
CA LYS A 169 0.32 20.97 -4.74
C LYS A 169 -0.61 20.18 -5.65
N THR A 170 -1.75 19.76 -5.11
CA THR A 170 -2.82 19.06 -5.85
C THR A 170 -4.01 19.99 -6.03
N GLN A 171 -4.61 19.99 -7.23
CA GLN A 171 -5.79 20.80 -7.54
C GLN A 171 -7.06 20.11 -7.03
N LYS A 172 -7.11 18.78 -7.12
CA LYS A 172 -8.24 17.98 -6.64
C LYS A 172 -8.10 17.61 -5.17
N LYS A 173 -9.25 17.46 -4.52
CA LYS A 173 -9.35 17.12 -3.09
C LYS A 173 -9.11 15.63 -2.81
N LEU A 174 -9.30 14.76 -3.79
CA LEU A 174 -9.01 13.33 -3.64
C LEU A 174 -7.64 13.02 -4.24
N VAL A 175 -6.72 12.49 -3.43
CA VAL A 175 -5.36 12.18 -3.85
C VAL A 175 -5.05 10.73 -3.53
N PHE A 176 -4.87 9.90 -4.56
CA PHE A 176 -4.38 8.53 -4.40
C PHE A 176 -2.86 8.52 -4.42
N ILE A 177 -2.25 7.94 -3.38
CA ILE A 177 -0.82 7.68 -3.31
C ILE A 177 -0.60 6.20 -3.60
N ILE A 178 -0.02 5.91 -4.76
CA ILE A 178 0.17 4.55 -5.29
C ILE A 178 1.66 4.29 -5.54
N SER A 179 2.03 3.03 -5.74
CA SER A 179 3.41 2.64 -6.05
C SER A 179 3.44 1.37 -6.90
N PRO A 180 4.59 0.99 -7.48
CA PRO A 180 4.74 -0.30 -8.14
C PRO A 180 4.48 -1.47 -7.19
N GLY A 181 4.94 -1.37 -5.94
CA GLY A 181 4.79 -2.42 -4.93
C GLY A 181 5.01 -1.93 -3.49
N GLY A 182 5.17 -2.88 -2.56
CA GLY A 182 5.50 -2.60 -1.15
C GLY A 182 6.87 -1.95 -0.98
N GLY A 183 7.11 -1.31 0.17
CA GLY A 183 8.40 -0.72 0.52
C GLY A 183 8.77 0.60 -0.16
N SER A 184 7.92 1.15 -1.04
CA SER A 184 8.24 2.39 -1.78
C SER A 184 8.18 3.69 -0.96
N GLY A 185 7.85 3.63 0.34
CA GLY A 185 7.79 4.83 1.20
C GLY A 185 6.51 5.66 1.09
N LYS A 186 5.41 5.10 0.56
CA LYS A 186 4.10 5.78 0.39
C LYS A 186 3.61 6.50 1.65
N PHE A 187 3.63 5.82 2.80
CA PHE A 187 3.21 6.42 4.06
C PHE A 187 4.02 7.67 4.43
N GLY A 188 5.34 7.67 4.20
CA GLY A 188 6.18 8.85 4.41
C GLY A 188 5.79 10.03 3.51
N ILE A 189 5.38 9.76 2.27
CA ILE A 189 4.82 10.78 1.36
C ILE A 189 3.48 11.29 1.88
N CYS A 190 2.60 10.40 2.36
CA CYS A 190 1.33 10.79 2.98
C CYS A 190 1.58 11.71 4.18
N LEU A 191 2.46 11.33 5.12
CA LEU A 191 2.80 12.17 6.27
C LEU A 191 3.38 13.53 5.87
N SER A 192 4.23 13.57 4.84
CA SER A 192 4.75 14.84 4.32
C SER A 192 3.66 15.74 3.77
N GLN A 193 2.72 15.19 2.98
CA GLN A 193 1.59 15.93 2.44
C GLN A 193 0.66 16.42 3.55
N LEU A 194 0.28 15.55 4.49
CA LEU A 194 -0.54 15.91 5.65
C LEU A 194 0.13 17.01 6.49
N TYR A 195 1.43 16.91 6.73
CA TYR A 195 2.19 17.91 7.47
C TYR A 195 2.11 19.29 6.80
N HIS A 196 2.33 19.36 5.48
CA HIS A 196 2.29 20.62 4.73
C HIS A 196 0.89 21.23 4.69
N GLU A 197 -0.15 20.42 4.49
CA GLU A 197 -1.54 20.85 4.58
C GLU A 197 -1.88 21.47 5.94
N LEU A 198 -1.53 20.77 7.02
CA LEU A 198 -1.75 21.24 8.40
C LEU A 198 -0.97 22.53 8.69
N LYS A 199 0.28 22.62 8.21
CA LYS A 199 1.11 23.82 8.32
C LYS A 199 0.48 25.00 7.57
N SER A 200 -0.09 24.75 6.39
CA SER A 200 -0.78 25.73 5.55
C SER A 200 -2.18 26.11 6.03
N GLY A 201 -2.66 25.56 7.15
CA GLY A 201 -3.95 25.95 7.74
C GLY A 201 -5.12 25.02 7.42
N ASN A 202 -4.89 23.99 6.60
CA ASN A 202 -5.93 23.04 6.21
C ASN A 202 -6.07 21.91 7.23
N SER A 203 -7.17 21.17 7.12
CA SER A 203 -7.45 19.99 7.94
C SER A 203 -7.60 18.77 7.02
N PRO A 204 -6.50 18.16 6.56
CA PRO A 204 -6.57 17.04 5.65
C PRO A 204 -7.03 15.76 6.37
N ARG A 205 -7.47 14.80 5.57
CA ARG A 205 -7.88 13.46 5.98
C ARG A 205 -6.91 12.44 5.39
N TYR A 206 -6.74 11.34 6.11
CA TYR A 206 -5.94 10.20 5.69
C TYR A 206 -6.81 8.95 5.65
N LEU A 207 -6.62 8.12 4.63
CA LEU A 207 -7.12 6.77 4.57
C LEU A 207 -6.07 5.82 4.03
N LYS A 208 -6.22 4.57 4.41
CA LYS A 208 -5.47 3.46 3.86
C LYS A 208 -6.40 2.51 3.13
N PHE A 209 -6.00 2.10 1.93
CA PHE A 209 -6.70 1.13 1.13
C PHE A 209 -5.78 -0.05 0.81
N GLU A 210 -5.98 -1.15 1.52
CA GLU A 210 -5.25 -2.40 1.36
C GLU A 210 -6.21 -3.59 1.36
N THR A 211 -5.91 -4.61 0.56
CA THR A 211 -6.69 -5.86 0.53
C THR A 211 -6.43 -6.70 1.77
N PHE A 212 -5.17 -6.75 2.22
CA PHE A 212 -4.70 -7.62 3.28
C PHE A 212 -3.87 -6.85 4.32
N PRO A 213 -3.91 -7.25 5.60
CA PRO A 213 -4.78 -8.30 6.15
C PRO A 213 -6.27 -7.92 6.08
N VAL A 214 -7.14 -8.92 6.05
CA VAL A 214 -8.59 -8.72 6.09
C VAL A 214 -8.98 -8.44 7.54
N HIS A 215 -9.22 -7.18 7.82
CA HIS A 215 -9.37 -6.66 9.17
C HIS A 215 -10.55 -7.25 9.96
N ASP A 216 -11.62 -7.67 9.30
CA ASP A 216 -12.80 -8.25 9.93
C ASP A 216 -12.81 -9.79 9.94
N LEU A 217 -11.70 -10.42 9.52
CA LEU A 217 -11.45 -11.84 9.70
C LEU A 217 -10.44 -12.07 10.85
N PRO A 218 -10.53 -13.23 11.55
CA PRO A 218 -9.56 -13.60 12.58
C PRO A 218 -8.12 -13.63 12.07
N VAL A 219 -7.16 -13.43 12.97
CA VAL A 219 -5.72 -13.58 12.66
C VAL A 219 -5.41 -14.98 12.13
N SER A 220 -6.04 -16.01 12.70
CA SER A 220 -5.91 -17.42 12.30
C SER A 220 -6.64 -17.78 11.01
N HIS A 221 -7.37 -16.84 10.39
CA HIS A 221 -8.05 -17.13 9.14
C HIS A 221 -7.01 -17.42 8.03
N PRO A 222 -7.14 -18.50 7.23
CA PRO A 222 -6.18 -18.86 6.20
C PRO A 222 -5.80 -17.72 5.23
N LEU A 223 -6.73 -16.81 4.89
CA LEU A 223 -6.40 -15.59 4.11
C LEU A 223 -5.34 -14.71 4.77
N ASN A 224 -5.48 -14.44 6.07
CA ASN A 224 -4.54 -13.58 6.81
C ASN A 224 -3.19 -14.29 6.98
N ILE A 225 -3.20 -15.62 7.12
CA ILE A 225 -2.00 -16.46 7.15
C ILE A 225 -1.31 -16.49 5.78
N ALA A 226 -2.06 -16.61 4.69
CA ALA A 226 -1.54 -16.55 3.32
C ALA A 226 -0.88 -15.21 3.02
N TYR A 227 -1.44 -14.11 3.53
CA TYR A 227 -0.79 -12.81 3.48
C TYR A 227 0.53 -12.78 4.25
N MET A 228 0.56 -13.27 5.50
CA MET A 228 1.80 -13.36 6.28
C MET A 228 2.87 -14.20 5.59
N ALA A 229 2.48 -15.33 4.99
CA ALA A 229 3.37 -16.16 4.22
C ALA A 229 3.88 -15.44 2.96
N ALA A 230 3.04 -14.66 2.27
CA ALA A 230 3.43 -13.91 1.08
C ALA A 230 4.28 -12.66 1.36
N ALA A 231 4.27 -12.15 2.59
CA ALA A 231 4.98 -10.96 3.07
C ALA A 231 6.09 -11.28 4.08
N ALA A 232 6.59 -12.52 4.09
CA ALA A 232 7.59 -12.99 5.04
C ALA A 232 8.92 -12.20 4.94
N ASP A 233 9.23 -11.69 3.74
CA ASP A 233 10.37 -10.81 3.42
C ASP A 233 10.23 -9.39 3.98
N PHE A 234 8.99 -8.89 4.12
CA PHE A 234 8.70 -7.58 4.69
C PHE A 234 8.59 -7.59 6.22
N TYR A 235 8.78 -8.75 6.83
CA TYR A 235 8.63 -8.98 8.26
C TYR A 235 7.28 -8.54 8.83
N ASP A 236 6.22 -8.55 8.01
CA ASP A 236 4.88 -8.17 8.44
C ASP A 236 4.28 -9.25 9.35
N VAL A 237 3.92 -8.85 10.57
CA VAL A 237 3.25 -9.73 11.55
C VAL A 237 1.82 -9.24 11.66
N VAL A 238 0.87 -10.13 11.34
CA VAL A 238 -0.55 -9.87 11.52
C VAL A 238 -0.92 -10.12 12.98
N LEU A 239 -1.59 -9.15 13.59
CA LEU A 239 -1.89 -9.11 15.01
C LEU A 239 -3.31 -8.57 15.21
N LYS A 240 -3.90 -8.86 16.37
CA LYS A 240 -5.17 -8.26 16.79
C LYS A 240 -4.97 -6.78 17.12
N ASP A 241 -5.78 -5.90 16.53
CA ASP A 241 -5.84 -4.49 16.91
C ASP A 241 -6.58 -4.36 18.24
N LYS A 242 -5.80 -4.28 19.34
CA LYS A 242 -6.35 -4.15 20.71
C LYS A 242 -7.23 -2.91 20.89
N ARG A 243 -7.08 -1.88 20.07
CA ARG A 243 -7.89 -0.65 20.12
C ARG A 243 -9.22 -0.81 19.35
N HIS A 244 -9.41 -1.91 18.59
CA HIS A 244 -10.62 -2.17 17.81
C HIS A 244 -11.07 -3.64 17.92
N GLY A 245 -11.57 -4.02 19.11
CA GLY A 245 -12.31 -5.27 19.30
C GLY A 245 -11.59 -6.51 18.77
N ARG A 246 -12.22 -7.23 17.83
CA ARG A 246 -11.70 -8.45 17.19
C ARG A 246 -10.96 -8.20 15.86
N ALA A 247 -10.73 -6.95 15.50
CA ALA A 247 -10.13 -6.66 14.21
C ALA A 247 -8.65 -7.01 14.14
N THR A 248 -8.22 -7.25 12.92
CA THR A 248 -6.88 -7.67 12.56
C THR A 248 -6.15 -6.52 11.85
N SER A 249 -4.88 -6.30 12.19
CA SER A 249 -3.98 -5.34 11.56
C SER A 249 -2.55 -5.90 11.56
N TYR A 250 -1.53 -5.09 11.27
CA TYR A 250 -0.13 -5.51 11.38
C TYR A 250 0.73 -4.47 12.09
N GLN A 251 1.89 -4.88 12.60
CA GLN A 251 2.72 -4.05 13.49
C GLN A 251 3.03 -2.66 12.91
N ARG A 252 3.41 -2.58 11.62
CA ARG A 252 3.71 -1.30 10.96
C ARG A 252 2.49 -0.37 10.89
N ASP A 253 1.27 -0.89 10.87
CA ASP A 253 0.07 -0.05 10.90
C ASP A 253 -0.23 0.51 12.29
N LEU A 254 0.07 -0.25 13.36
CA LEU A 254 0.02 0.27 14.73
C LEU A 254 1.02 1.43 14.89
N ASP A 255 2.21 1.27 14.33
CA ASP A 255 3.25 2.29 14.33
C ASP A 255 2.81 3.54 13.52
N ASN A 256 2.29 3.34 12.30
CA ASN A 256 1.75 4.40 11.45
C ASN A 256 0.60 5.15 12.12
N TYR A 257 -0.29 4.43 12.81
CA TYR A 257 -1.38 5.02 13.57
C TYR A 257 -0.88 5.98 14.64
N GLU A 258 0.12 5.58 15.43
CA GLU A 258 0.66 6.45 16.47
C GLU A 258 1.34 7.69 15.87
N LEU A 259 1.98 7.58 14.70
CA LEU A 259 2.53 8.73 13.98
C LEU A 259 1.44 9.72 13.54
N LEU A 260 0.31 9.23 13.01
CA LEU A 260 -0.82 10.08 12.67
C LEU A 260 -1.43 10.75 13.90
N ARG A 261 -1.50 10.04 15.04
CA ARG A 261 -1.95 10.63 16.31
C ARG A 261 -1.02 11.74 16.80
N GLN A 262 0.29 11.53 16.75
CA GLN A 262 1.26 12.56 17.13
C GLN A 262 1.18 13.78 16.21
N LEU A 263 1.01 13.56 14.90
CA LEU A 263 0.80 14.64 13.93
C LEU A 263 -0.47 15.43 14.26
N ALA A 264 -1.58 14.74 14.55
CA ALA A 264 -2.84 15.36 14.96
C ALA A 264 -2.66 16.22 16.22
N ARG A 265 -2.00 15.69 17.26
CA ARG A 265 -1.72 16.42 18.51
C ARG A 265 -0.88 17.68 18.27
N LYS A 266 0.16 17.60 17.44
CA LYS A 266 1.03 18.73 17.10
C LYS A 266 0.25 19.92 16.52
N PHE A 267 -0.74 19.64 15.66
CA PHE A 267 -1.49 20.66 14.94
C PHE A 267 -2.86 21.01 15.54
N LYS A 268 -3.16 20.49 16.75
CA LYS A 268 -4.39 20.81 17.53
C LYS A 268 -5.66 20.73 16.67
N GLU A 269 -6.44 21.80 16.59
CA GLU A 269 -7.70 21.86 15.85
C GLU A 269 -7.57 21.59 14.35
N ARG A 270 -6.41 21.92 13.75
CA ARG A 270 -6.17 21.58 12.35
C ARG A 270 -6.05 20.06 12.15
N GLY A 271 -5.59 19.34 13.16
CA GLY A 271 -5.50 17.88 13.21
C GLY A 271 -6.80 17.15 13.55
N ARG A 272 -7.95 17.84 13.61
CA ARG A 272 -9.24 17.28 14.08
C ARG A 272 -9.66 15.98 13.38
N HIS A 273 -9.46 15.87 12.06
CA HIS A 273 -9.85 14.68 11.31
C HIS A 273 -8.91 13.51 11.56
N LEU A 274 -7.61 13.75 11.68
CA LEU A 274 -6.66 12.69 12.05
C LEU A 274 -6.93 12.19 13.48
N ARG A 275 -7.48 13.05 14.36
CA ARG A 275 -7.89 12.69 15.71
C ARG A 275 -9.13 11.77 15.76
N THR A 276 -9.94 11.71 14.71
CA THR A 276 -11.09 10.77 14.65
C THR A 276 -10.65 9.33 14.42
N LEU A 277 -9.40 9.09 13.98
CA LEU A 277 -8.83 7.76 13.87
C LEU A 277 -8.67 7.15 15.27
N THR A 278 -9.41 6.09 15.54
CA THR A 278 -9.45 5.42 16.85
C THR A 278 -8.52 4.21 16.94
N SER A 279 -8.09 3.67 15.81
CA SER A 279 -7.22 2.50 15.74
C SER A 279 -6.51 2.38 14.39
N ALA A 280 -5.61 1.40 14.26
CA ALA A 280 -4.97 1.06 12.99
C ALA A 280 -5.99 0.50 11.99
N THR A 281 -6.93 -0.33 12.46
CA THR A 281 -8.07 -0.78 11.64
C THR A 281 -8.92 0.38 11.13
N HIS A 282 -9.22 1.39 11.97
CA HIS A 282 -10.04 2.55 11.55
C HIS A 282 -9.34 3.47 10.54
N MET A 283 -8.01 3.36 10.35
CA MET A 283 -7.35 4.01 9.21
C MET A 283 -7.69 3.37 7.87
N GLY A 284 -8.11 2.11 7.87
CA GLY A 284 -8.47 1.35 6.68
C GLY A 284 -9.93 1.55 6.27
N ILE A 285 -10.23 1.29 4.99
CA ILE A 285 -11.61 1.31 4.44
C ILE A 285 -11.96 0.05 3.64
N ASN A 286 -11.21 -1.03 3.81
CA ASN A 286 -11.37 -2.21 2.97
C ASN A 286 -12.68 -2.95 3.27
N MET A 287 -13.41 -3.37 2.24
CA MET A 287 -14.67 -4.13 2.34
C MET A 287 -14.55 -5.55 1.75
N ILE A 288 -13.34 -6.10 1.69
CA ILE A 288 -13.06 -7.35 0.95
C ILE A 288 -13.93 -8.52 1.40
N SER A 289 -14.19 -8.66 2.71
CA SER A 289 -15.05 -9.72 3.25
C SER A 289 -16.47 -9.74 2.65
N LYS A 290 -16.98 -8.58 2.20
CA LYS A 290 -18.31 -8.48 1.57
C LYS A 290 -18.37 -9.18 0.21
N GLY A 291 -17.23 -9.38 -0.43
CA GLY A 291 -17.12 -10.14 -1.67
C GLY A 291 -17.00 -11.66 -1.45
N ILE A 292 -16.73 -12.14 -0.24
CA ILE A 292 -16.65 -13.58 0.03
C ILE A 292 -18.07 -14.17 -0.07
N ILE A 293 -18.26 -15.13 -0.96
CA ILE A 293 -19.53 -15.85 -1.18
C ILE A 293 -19.45 -17.32 -0.78
N ASN A 294 -18.25 -17.89 -0.71
CA ASN A 294 -17.99 -19.21 -0.17
C ASN A 294 -16.63 -19.21 0.55
N ASP A 295 -16.69 -19.18 1.88
CA ASP A 295 -15.51 -19.06 2.73
C ASP A 295 -14.66 -20.35 2.75
N GLU A 296 -15.27 -21.53 2.65
CA GLU A 296 -14.54 -22.81 2.61
C GLU A 296 -13.61 -22.90 1.38
N VAL A 297 -14.10 -22.45 0.22
CA VAL A 297 -13.32 -22.37 -1.02
C VAL A 297 -12.15 -21.38 -0.86
N VAL A 298 -12.41 -20.22 -0.26
CA VAL A 298 -11.40 -19.20 0.03
C VAL A 298 -10.33 -19.74 0.98
N GLN A 299 -10.73 -20.41 2.07
CA GLN A 299 -9.82 -21.02 3.04
C GLN A 299 -8.92 -22.08 2.37
N ARG A 300 -9.50 -22.96 1.54
CA ARG A 300 -8.77 -23.98 0.78
C ARG A 300 -7.71 -23.38 -0.14
N GLU A 301 -8.05 -22.32 -0.89
CA GLU A 301 -7.15 -21.70 -1.86
C GLU A 301 -6.09 -20.81 -1.19
N ALA A 302 -6.43 -20.21 -0.06
CA ALA A 302 -5.45 -19.55 0.81
C ALA A 302 -4.44 -20.55 1.38
N ALA A 303 -4.88 -21.73 1.85
CA ALA A 303 -3.99 -22.81 2.30
C ALA A 303 -3.05 -23.29 1.19
N ALA A 304 -3.59 -23.46 -0.03
CA ALA A 304 -2.79 -23.80 -1.20
C ALA A 304 -1.73 -22.72 -1.51
N GLU A 305 -2.07 -21.43 -1.39
CA GLU A 305 -1.09 -20.35 -1.56
C GLU A 305 0.01 -20.38 -0.51
N ILE A 306 -0.29 -20.71 0.75
CA ILE A 306 0.73 -20.85 1.80
C ILE A 306 1.74 -21.95 1.41
N ALA A 307 1.26 -23.11 0.93
CA ALA A 307 2.12 -24.18 0.44
C ALA A 307 3.00 -23.73 -0.74
N ARG A 308 2.43 -22.98 -1.71
CA ARG A 308 3.20 -22.39 -2.82
C ARG A 308 4.31 -21.46 -2.32
N ARG A 309 4.04 -20.65 -1.29
CA ARG A 309 5.05 -19.76 -0.67
C ARG A 309 6.15 -20.55 0.01
N LEU A 310 5.83 -21.60 0.76
CA LEU A 310 6.82 -22.48 1.38
C LEU A 310 7.78 -23.07 0.33
N ILE A 311 7.25 -23.60 -0.77
CA ILE A 311 8.06 -24.18 -1.85
C ILE A 311 8.94 -23.12 -2.49
N ARG A 312 8.37 -21.95 -2.80
CA ARG A 312 9.12 -20.82 -3.40
C ARG A 312 10.29 -20.40 -2.51
N TYR A 313 10.05 -20.11 -1.23
CA TYR A 313 11.11 -19.67 -0.33
C TYR A 313 12.16 -20.76 -0.08
N LYS A 314 11.76 -22.04 -0.03
CA LYS A 314 12.72 -23.15 0.05
C LYS A 314 13.69 -23.12 -1.13
N PHE A 315 13.18 -22.90 -2.33
CA PHE A 315 13.99 -22.82 -3.55
C PHE A 315 14.88 -21.56 -3.59
N GLU A 316 14.34 -20.40 -3.22
CA GLU A 316 15.11 -19.14 -3.16
C GLU A 316 16.26 -19.22 -2.15
N VAL A 317 16.04 -19.81 -0.97
CA VAL A 317 17.08 -20.06 0.03
C VAL A 317 18.14 -21.04 -0.49
N GLN A 318 17.72 -22.14 -1.14
CA GLN A 318 18.66 -23.11 -1.75
C GLN A 318 19.55 -22.48 -2.83
N ARG A 319 19.07 -21.43 -3.50
CA ARG A 319 19.83 -20.67 -4.51
C ARG A 319 20.63 -19.49 -3.94
N GLY A 320 20.62 -19.29 -2.62
CA GLY A 320 21.28 -18.15 -1.98
C GLY A 320 20.67 -16.79 -2.31
N GLN A 321 19.41 -16.77 -2.77
CA GLN A 321 18.68 -15.53 -3.11
C GLN A 321 18.02 -14.89 -1.89
N GLU A 322 17.75 -15.68 -0.85
CA GLU A 322 17.06 -15.24 0.38
C GLU A 322 17.70 -15.89 1.63
N ASP A 323 17.52 -15.26 2.79
CA ASP A 323 18.00 -15.78 4.09
C ASP A 323 17.10 -16.93 4.59
N GLY A 324 17.71 -18.00 5.12
CA GLY A 324 17.01 -19.12 5.75
C GLY A 324 16.05 -18.72 6.88
N LYS A 325 16.24 -17.56 7.51
CA LYS A 325 15.30 -16.97 8.48
C LYS A 325 13.89 -16.76 7.89
N ILE A 326 13.78 -16.43 6.61
CA ILE A 326 12.49 -16.23 5.93
C ILE A 326 11.73 -17.56 5.86
N LEU A 327 12.43 -18.66 5.55
CA LEU A 327 11.82 -19.99 5.53
C LEU A 327 11.32 -20.41 6.92
N ASN A 328 12.08 -20.14 7.97
CA ASN A 328 11.64 -20.40 9.35
C ASN A 328 10.38 -19.60 9.70
N ARG A 329 10.31 -18.33 9.28
CA ARG A 329 9.11 -17.51 9.48
C ARG A 329 7.88 -18.09 8.81
N VAL A 330 7.98 -18.56 7.57
CA VAL A 330 6.85 -19.20 6.87
C VAL A 330 6.43 -20.49 7.58
N ARG A 331 7.38 -21.25 8.15
CA ARG A 331 7.08 -22.42 8.99
C ARG A 331 6.34 -22.05 10.28
N GLU A 332 6.70 -20.95 10.94
CA GLU A 332 5.96 -20.48 12.11
C GLU A 332 4.55 -20.05 11.75
N VAL A 333 4.37 -19.35 10.62
CA VAL A 333 3.06 -18.95 10.11
C VAL A 333 2.18 -20.17 9.81
N LEU A 334 2.76 -21.27 9.33
CA LEU A 334 2.05 -22.54 9.10
C LEU A 334 1.50 -23.18 10.38
N LYS A 335 2.10 -22.95 11.55
CA LYS A 335 1.59 -23.46 12.83
C LYS A 335 0.33 -22.73 13.31
N MET A 336 -0.08 -21.66 12.62
CA MET A 336 -1.26 -20.88 12.94
C MET A 336 -2.53 -21.34 12.19
N LEU A 337 -2.36 -22.21 11.19
CA LEU A 337 -3.45 -22.99 10.58
C LEU A 337 -3.87 -24.09 11.56
#